data_AF-A0A0C3HSI1-F1
#
_entry.id   AF-A0A0C3HSI1-F1
#
_cell.length_a   1.000
_cell.length_b   1.000
_cell.length_c   1.000
_cell.angle_alpha   90.00
_cell.angle_beta   90.00
_cell.angle_gamma   90.00
#
_symmetry.space_group_name_H-M   'P 1'
#
loop_
_entity.id
_entity.type
_entity.pdbx_description
1 polymer ?
#
loop_
_entity_poly.entity_id
_entity_poly.type
_entity_poly.pdbx_seq_one_letter_code
_entity_poly.pdbx_strand_id
1 'polypeptide(L)'
;MKALKNPVALATLLVLQACSSQPPQSGDDKLTAPTASLDKPDTIQPQSFMLRGKVIVGPKSQYIMPCGSDKQYWLQLTQQQAQHAIALSRQPYQAMYGEMIGHLNTPGIDGSSADFDANFSVEQINFLSAENPNLCSQANKPTRVFGNEPFWSASFIDDSLNVQPMGQPVQALKIQGAQLQPRQRTYQLNEGSLTMAENLCSDTMSDSLYGWKATLKLDDQTYQGCGMTANVDNTLSWANTYVATSTQSQGFEVQMTLRPDHSAETKYSYSDGQPPLVERGYWQQLNPSQVQVVMTHHQQQRLLSERLFTREGNQLKATQEKVGNLVYPIADGGLVLYPTTVRETGLQQPAAKRTNKPIGSADIPSSADFNSQVDSAVRNYFFINQTDPSNNQYRWLTYDLNDDGQQELLVQLDWCGSGGCTLLIFENYEQAWRFNSRITLVQSPIMLGQQLSHGWRDLIFNVSGGRAQSANHVMEYTGVSYPINPSMAPTATAEQVSGVRLFSDGISPVRDGVRL
;
A
#
# COMPACT_ATOMS: atom_id res chain seq x y z
N MET A 1 -79.58 27.03 -49.29
CA MET A 1 -79.91 26.14 -48.16
C MET A 1 -78.72 25.22 -47.92
N LYS A 2 -78.33 25.06 -46.63
CA LYS A 2 -77.62 23.92 -45.96
C LYS A 2 -76.93 22.89 -46.88
N ALA A 3 -75.72 22.37 -46.64
CA ALA A 3 -74.92 22.19 -45.42
C ALA A 3 -73.55 21.65 -45.89
N LEU A 4 -72.42 22.10 -45.32
CA LEU A 4 -71.55 21.33 -44.40
C LEU A 4 -71.25 19.89 -44.86
N LYS A 5 -70.03 19.36 -45.00
CA LYS A 5 -68.67 19.79 -44.61
C LYS A 5 -67.70 18.89 -45.41
N ASN A 6 -66.72 19.51 -46.07
CA ASN A 6 -65.42 18.92 -46.41
C ASN A 6 -64.55 18.82 -45.12
N PRO A 7 -63.35 18.19 -45.06
CA PRO A 7 -62.55 17.60 -46.16
C PRO A 7 -61.84 16.26 -45.80
N VAL A 8 -61.31 15.55 -46.80
CA VAL A 8 -60.16 14.64 -46.61
C VAL A 8 -59.09 15.07 -47.61
N ALA A 9 -58.07 15.76 -47.12
CA ALA A 9 -56.84 16.02 -47.85
C ALA A 9 -55.69 15.38 -47.08
N LEU A 10 -55.12 14.35 -47.68
CA LEU A 10 -53.88 13.70 -47.26
C LEU A 10 -52.74 14.72 -47.25
N ALA A 11 -52.07 14.86 -46.11
CA ALA A 11 -50.75 15.46 -46.02
C ALA A 11 -49.87 14.56 -45.15
N THR A 12 -48.82 14.02 -45.78
CA THR A 12 -47.73 13.23 -45.23
C THR A 12 -47.04 13.95 -44.07
N LEU A 13 -47.02 13.31 -42.89
CA LEU A 13 -46.29 13.74 -41.70
C LEU A 13 -45.06 12.85 -41.50
N LEU A 14 -43.88 13.41 -41.76
CA LEU A 14 -42.59 12.91 -41.28
C LEU A 14 -42.51 13.14 -39.76
N VAL A 15 -42.44 12.07 -38.98
CA VAL A 15 -42.23 12.13 -37.53
C VAL A 15 -40.73 12.22 -37.26
N LEU A 16 -40.26 13.41 -36.87
CA LEU A 16 -39.00 13.59 -36.15
C LEU A 16 -39.16 12.97 -34.76
N GLN A 17 -38.50 11.84 -34.50
CA GLN A 17 -38.31 11.35 -33.14
C GLN A 17 -37.28 12.24 -32.44
N ALA A 18 -37.77 13.07 -31.51
CA ALA A 18 -36.95 13.72 -30.51
C ALA A 18 -36.57 12.66 -29.45
N CYS A 19 -35.31 12.23 -29.44
CA CYS A 19 -34.75 11.54 -28.28
C CYS A 19 -34.57 12.57 -27.17
N SER A 20 -35.38 12.48 -26.11
CA SER A 20 -35.13 13.21 -24.87
C SER A 20 -33.85 12.65 -24.24
N SER A 21 -32.74 13.39 -24.31
CA SER A 21 -31.58 13.11 -23.48
C SER A 21 -31.87 13.56 -22.05
N GLN A 22 -32.18 12.61 -21.17
CA GLN A 22 -32.07 12.83 -19.72
C GLN A 22 -30.62 13.25 -19.41
N PRO A 23 -30.39 14.26 -18.55
CA PRO A 23 -29.06 14.53 -18.04
C PRO A 23 -28.58 13.28 -17.29
N PRO A 24 -27.31 12.87 -17.44
CA PRO A 24 -26.79 11.76 -16.68
C PRO A 24 -26.91 12.10 -15.19
N GLN A 25 -27.61 11.23 -14.46
CA GLN A 25 -27.63 11.27 -13.01
C GLN A 25 -26.18 11.18 -12.53
N SER A 26 -25.79 12.14 -11.72
CA SER A 26 -24.55 12.14 -10.94
C SER A 26 -24.57 10.94 -10.01
N GLY A 27 -24.10 9.80 -10.51
CA GLY A 27 -23.62 8.69 -9.70
C GLY A 27 -22.17 8.97 -9.34
N ASP A 28 -21.88 8.97 -8.05
CA ASP A 28 -20.53 8.79 -7.51
C ASP A 28 -20.04 7.39 -7.91
N ASP A 29 -19.72 7.18 -9.19
CA ASP A 29 -18.90 6.05 -9.62
C ASP A 29 -17.48 6.36 -9.18
N LYS A 30 -17.13 5.91 -7.97
CA LYS A 30 -15.74 5.64 -7.63
C LYS A 30 -15.20 4.73 -8.73
N LEU A 31 -14.35 5.26 -9.61
CA LEU A 31 -13.54 4.46 -10.51
C LEU A 31 -12.66 3.51 -9.68
N THR A 32 -13.17 2.33 -9.34
CA THR A 32 -12.35 1.23 -8.86
C THR A 32 -11.64 0.66 -10.08
N ALA A 33 -10.38 1.07 -10.27
CA ALA A 33 -9.49 0.44 -11.23
C ALA A 33 -9.49 -1.09 -11.01
N PRO A 34 -9.45 -1.89 -12.08
CA PRO A 34 -9.48 -3.34 -11.96
C PRO A 34 -8.30 -3.84 -11.11
N THR A 35 -8.56 -4.82 -10.24
CA THR A 35 -7.54 -5.47 -9.41
C THR A 35 -6.56 -6.23 -10.30
N ALA A 36 -5.28 -5.88 -10.21
CA ALA A 36 -4.19 -6.57 -10.91
C ALA A 36 -3.91 -7.94 -10.27
N SER A 37 -3.53 -8.92 -11.09
CA SER A 37 -3.23 -10.29 -10.68
C SER A 37 -2.05 -10.87 -11.46
N LEU A 38 -1.19 -11.63 -10.77
CA LEU A 38 -0.06 -12.35 -11.39
C LEU A 38 -0.50 -13.41 -12.40
N ASP A 39 -1.69 -13.99 -12.22
CA ASP A 39 -2.27 -14.98 -13.14
C ASP A 39 -2.79 -14.34 -14.44
N LYS A 40 -2.95 -13.01 -14.47
CA LYS A 40 -3.39 -12.24 -15.63
C LYS A 40 -2.45 -11.05 -15.86
N PRO A 41 -1.25 -11.28 -16.43
CA PRO A 41 -0.21 -10.25 -16.56
C PRO A 41 -0.67 -8.96 -17.26
N ASP A 42 -1.59 -9.05 -18.22
CA ASP A 42 -2.14 -7.88 -18.93
C ASP A 42 -2.88 -6.90 -18.00
N THR A 43 -3.30 -7.35 -16.81
CA THR A 43 -3.93 -6.51 -15.78
C THR A 43 -2.92 -5.69 -14.96
N ILE A 44 -1.64 -6.03 -15.04
CA ILE A 44 -0.55 -5.34 -14.33
C ILE A 44 -0.15 -4.13 -15.17
N GLN A 45 -0.85 -3.03 -14.97
CA GLN A 45 -0.62 -1.75 -15.64
C GLN A 45 -0.09 -0.75 -14.61
N PRO A 46 1.22 -0.46 -14.59
CA PRO A 46 1.79 0.53 -13.69
C PRO A 46 1.19 1.91 -13.90
N GLN A 47 0.98 2.63 -12.80
CA GLN A 47 0.62 4.03 -12.84
C GLN A 47 1.89 4.88 -12.99
N SER A 48 1.87 5.82 -13.93
CA SER A 48 2.99 6.74 -14.12
C SER A 48 3.18 7.64 -12.89
N PHE A 49 4.45 7.89 -12.55
CA PHE A 49 4.86 8.73 -11.43
C PHE A 49 5.94 9.73 -11.84
N MET A 50 6.14 10.76 -11.01
CA MET A 50 7.14 11.80 -11.24
C MET A 50 8.47 11.39 -10.61
N LEU A 51 9.51 11.24 -11.41
CA LEU A 51 10.87 11.01 -10.93
C LEU A 51 11.75 12.21 -11.26
N ARG A 52 12.33 12.82 -10.22
CA ARG A 52 13.26 13.95 -10.36
C ARG A 52 14.66 13.56 -9.93
N GLY A 53 15.67 14.06 -10.64
CA GLY A 53 17.03 13.63 -10.39
C GLY A 53 18.06 14.24 -11.30
N LYS A 54 19.31 13.78 -11.12
CA LYS A 54 20.39 14.06 -12.07
C LYS A 54 20.23 13.14 -13.26
N VAL A 55 20.19 13.71 -14.45
CA VAL A 55 20.01 13.01 -15.72
C VAL A 55 21.28 13.09 -16.54
N ILE A 56 21.68 11.94 -17.08
CA ILE A 56 22.74 11.81 -18.06
C ILE A 56 22.12 11.20 -19.31
N VAL A 57 22.36 11.80 -20.47
CA VAL A 57 21.93 11.27 -21.76
C VAL A 57 23.10 11.32 -22.72
N GLY A 58 23.39 10.20 -23.37
CA GLY A 58 24.42 10.09 -24.39
C GLY A 58 24.30 8.80 -25.18
N PRO A 59 25.13 8.62 -26.23
CA PRO A 59 24.96 7.54 -27.20
C PRO A 59 25.09 6.13 -26.62
N LYS A 60 25.81 5.96 -25.50
CA LYS A 60 26.07 4.65 -24.87
C LYS A 60 25.55 4.52 -23.45
N SER A 61 25.17 5.63 -22.82
CA SER A 61 24.74 5.65 -21.42
C SER A 61 23.68 6.74 -21.25
N GLN A 62 22.54 6.33 -20.69
CA GLN A 62 21.48 7.24 -20.32
C GLN A 62 20.80 6.75 -19.05
N TYR A 63 20.78 7.58 -18.02
CA TYR A 63 20.23 7.20 -16.73
C TYR A 63 19.76 8.43 -15.95
N ILE A 64 18.88 8.17 -14.98
CA ILE A 64 18.46 9.12 -13.97
C ILE A 64 18.91 8.58 -12.61
N MET A 65 19.54 9.45 -11.82
CA MET A 65 19.84 9.23 -10.41
C MET A 65 18.85 10.07 -9.60
N PRO A 66 17.85 9.45 -8.94
CA PRO A 66 16.83 10.18 -8.20
C PRO A 66 17.44 11.10 -7.15
N CYS A 67 16.78 12.23 -6.88
CA CYS A 67 17.24 13.15 -5.86
C CYS A 67 17.30 12.46 -4.48
N GLY A 68 18.45 12.59 -3.79
CA GLY A 68 18.66 11.98 -2.48
C GLY A 68 18.95 10.47 -2.50
N SER A 69 19.19 9.89 -3.68
CA SER A 69 19.47 8.47 -3.87
C SER A 69 20.86 8.24 -4.47
N ASP A 70 21.43 7.07 -4.18
CA ASP A 70 22.59 6.49 -4.86
C ASP A 70 22.19 5.53 -5.98
N LYS A 71 20.89 5.25 -6.13
CA LYS A 71 20.34 4.41 -7.18
C LYS A 71 20.33 5.10 -8.52
N GLN A 72 20.49 4.30 -9.56
CA GLN A 72 20.39 4.74 -10.94
C GLN A 72 19.38 3.87 -11.66
N TYR A 73 18.55 4.49 -12.49
CA TYR A 73 17.66 3.79 -13.41
C TYR A 73 18.05 4.12 -14.84
N TRP A 74 18.08 3.09 -15.67
CA TRP A 74 18.32 3.28 -17.09
C TRP A 74 17.15 4.03 -17.70
N LEU A 75 17.41 5.16 -18.35
CA LEU A 75 16.36 5.94 -18.97
C LEU A 75 15.98 5.33 -20.32
N GLN A 76 14.72 4.97 -20.50
CA GLN A 76 14.18 4.61 -21.80
C GLN A 76 13.44 5.82 -22.37
N LEU A 77 14.16 6.60 -23.18
CA LEU A 77 13.63 7.75 -23.91
C LEU A 77 13.20 7.34 -25.31
N THR A 78 12.16 7.97 -25.85
CA THR A 78 11.86 7.92 -27.29
C THR A 78 12.99 8.60 -28.08
N GLN A 79 13.09 8.28 -29.37
CA GLN A 79 14.11 8.89 -30.25
C GLN A 79 14.02 10.43 -30.24
N GLN A 80 12.81 10.98 -30.27
CA GLN A 80 12.59 12.43 -30.22
C GLN A 80 13.05 13.02 -28.88
N GLN A 81 12.64 12.43 -27.76
CA GLN A 81 13.06 12.89 -26.42
C GLN A 81 14.59 12.86 -26.26
N ALA A 82 15.24 11.78 -26.70
CA ALA A 82 16.69 11.65 -26.65
C ALA A 82 17.41 12.70 -27.52
N GLN A 83 16.91 12.97 -28.73
CA GLN A 83 17.47 14.01 -29.60
C GLN A 83 17.39 15.40 -28.97
N HIS A 84 16.24 15.76 -28.38
CA HIS A 84 16.08 17.03 -27.68
C HIS A 84 16.97 17.12 -26.42
N ALA A 85 17.07 16.05 -25.64
CA ALA A 85 17.94 16.01 -24.45
C ALA A 85 19.43 16.12 -24.81
N ILE A 86 19.88 15.47 -25.88
CA ILE A 86 21.27 15.59 -26.36
C ILE A 86 21.54 17.01 -26.86
N ALA A 87 20.59 17.62 -27.57
CA ALA A 87 20.73 18.99 -28.08
C ALA A 87 20.83 20.06 -26.98
N LEU A 88 20.29 19.80 -25.78
CA LEU A 88 20.49 20.67 -24.61
C LEU A 88 21.92 20.62 -24.05
N SER A 89 22.57 19.46 -24.15
CA SER A 89 23.90 19.28 -23.58
C SER A 89 24.97 20.00 -24.40
N ARG A 90 25.81 20.78 -23.74
CA ARG A 90 26.96 21.47 -24.36
C ARG A 90 28.18 20.55 -24.51
N GLN A 91 28.20 19.45 -23.77
CA GLN A 91 29.25 18.44 -23.79
C GLN A 91 28.63 17.04 -23.65
N PRO A 92 29.24 16.00 -24.25
CA PRO A 92 28.78 14.63 -24.08
C PRO A 92 28.70 14.24 -22.60
N TYR A 93 27.59 13.61 -22.21
CA TYR A 93 27.35 13.16 -20.83
C TYR A 93 27.37 14.29 -19.79
N GLN A 94 27.10 15.54 -20.19
CA GLN A 94 26.87 16.62 -19.24
C GLN A 94 25.71 16.26 -18.30
N ALA A 95 25.94 16.38 -16.99
CA ALA A 95 24.89 16.25 -16.00
C ALA A 95 23.84 17.35 -16.17
N MET A 96 22.58 16.93 -16.26
CA MET A 96 21.41 17.79 -16.27
C MET A 96 20.57 17.52 -15.03
N TYR A 97 19.69 18.44 -14.69
CA TYR A 97 18.59 18.15 -13.79
C TYR A 97 17.35 17.82 -14.63
N GLY A 98 16.66 16.73 -14.31
CA GLY A 98 15.45 16.32 -15.01
C GLY A 98 14.34 15.93 -14.06
N GLU A 99 13.11 16.17 -14.52
CA GLU A 99 11.84 15.76 -13.94
C GLU A 99 11.09 14.99 -15.03
N MET A 100 10.93 13.69 -14.81
CA MET A 100 10.43 12.75 -15.81
C MET A 100 9.18 12.07 -15.29
N ILE A 101 8.17 11.90 -16.13
CA ILE A 101 6.95 11.15 -15.82
C ILE A 101 7.00 9.84 -16.59
N GLY A 102 6.74 8.74 -15.90
CA GLY A 102 6.86 7.42 -16.48
C GLY A 102 6.66 6.31 -15.47
N HIS A 103 7.01 5.09 -15.85
CA HIS A 103 6.90 3.90 -15.02
C HIS A 103 8.18 3.06 -15.10
N LEU A 104 8.34 2.12 -14.17
CA LEU A 104 9.48 1.22 -14.13
C LEU A 104 9.19 -0.09 -14.83
N ASN A 105 10.21 -0.64 -15.48
CA ASN A 105 10.18 -1.96 -16.11
C ASN A 105 11.45 -2.73 -15.78
N THR A 106 11.35 -4.05 -15.82
CA THR A 106 12.50 -4.92 -15.58
C THR A 106 13.56 -4.74 -16.68
N PRO A 107 14.85 -4.62 -16.32
CA PRO A 107 15.92 -4.53 -17.31
C PRO A 107 16.10 -5.83 -18.10
N GLY A 108 16.68 -5.70 -19.30
CA GLY A 108 17.10 -6.86 -20.08
C GLY A 108 18.10 -7.73 -19.33
N ILE A 109 18.28 -8.97 -19.80
CA ILE A 109 19.30 -9.89 -19.27
C ILE A 109 20.70 -9.48 -19.79
N ASP A 110 20.74 -8.83 -20.95
CA ASP A 110 21.92 -8.32 -21.64
C ASP A 110 21.72 -6.87 -22.12
N GLY A 111 22.79 -6.27 -22.64
CA GLY A 111 22.80 -4.90 -23.16
C GLY A 111 23.01 -3.81 -22.11
N SER A 112 22.90 -2.55 -22.53
CA SER A 112 23.32 -1.38 -21.74
C SER A 112 22.53 -1.16 -20.44
N SER A 113 21.35 -1.78 -20.30
CA SER A 113 20.51 -1.69 -19.10
C SER A 113 20.74 -2.81 -18.08
N ALA A 114 21.53 -3.85 -18.43
CA ALA A 114 21.63 -5.07 -17.64
C ALA A 114 22.24 -4.89 -16.23
N ASP A 115 22.98 -3.80 -16.00
CA ASP A 115 23.59 -3.53 -14.69
C ASP A 115 22.70 -2.68 -13.77
N PHE A 116 21.52 -2.25 -14.24
CA PHE A 116 20.60 -1.41 -13.49
C PHE A 116 19.58 -2.25 -12.72
N ASP A 117 19.05 -1.72 -11.61
CA ASP A 117 17.97 -2.38 -10.86
C ASP A 117 16.62 -2.30 -11.62
N ALA A 118 16.43 -1.26 -12.43
CA ALA A 118 15.24 -1.04 -13.26
C ALA A 118 15.48 -0.11 -14.47
N ASN A 119 14.64 -0.24 -15.49
CA ASN A 119 14.46 0.73 -16.56
C ASN A 119 13.36 1.71 -16.18
N PHE A 120 13.57 3.01 -16.35
CA PHE A 120 12.52 4.02 -16.24
C PHE A 120 12.04 4.40 -17.65
N SER A 121 10.83 3.95 -18.00
CA SER A 121 10.17 4.24 -19.28
C SER A 121 9.56 5.62 -19.26
N VAL A 122 10.19 6.57 -19.98
CA VAL A 122 9.79 7.98 -19.96
C VAL A 122 8.62 8.18 -20.90
N GLU A 123 7.45 8.45 -20.32
CA GLU A 123 6.27 8.83 -21.08
C GLU A 123 6.32 10.32 -21.43
N GLN A 124 6.72 11.15 -20.47
CA GLN A 124 6.79 12.60 -20.63
C GLN A 124 8.00 13.21 -19.90
N ILE A 125 8.66 14.18 -20.52
CA ILE A 125 9.63 15.06 -19.84
C ILE A 125 8.82 16.22 -19.24
N ASN A 126 8.78 16.38 -17.92
CA ASN A 126 8.12 17.54 -17.29
C ASN A 126 9.01 18.78 -17.36
N PHE A 127 10.30 18.58 -17.05
CA PHE A 127 11.34 19.61 -17.09
C PHE A 127 12.72 18.95 -17.26
N LEU A 128 13.60 19.54 -18.06
CA LEU A 128 14.99 19.10 -18.21
C LEU A 128 15.87 20.32 -18.44
N SER A 129 16.92 20.50 -17.65
CA SER A 129 17.79 21.67 -17.73
C SER A 129 19.26 21.33 -17.58
N ALA A 130 20.08 21.86 -18.48
CA ALA A 130 21.54 21.77 -18.42
C ALA A 130 22.18 22.97 -17.69
N GLU A 131 21.41 24.01 -17.36
CA GLU A 131 21.91 25.24 -16.72
C GLU A 131 22.39 24.99 -15.29
N ASN A 132 21.63 24.20 -14.53
CA ASN A 132 21.96 23.88 -13.15
C ASN A 132 21.58 22.43 -12.82
N PRO A 133 22.55 21.50 -12.76
CA PRO A 133 22.26 20.10 -12.40
C PRO A 133 21.98 19.89 -10.91
N ASN A 134 22.16 20.91 -10.06
CA ASN A 134 22.06 20.81 -8.60
C ASN A 134 20.73 21.37 -8.07
N LEU A 135 19.61 21.04 -8.72
CA LEU A 135 18.27 21.47 -8.29
C LEU A 135 17.59 20.50 -7.31
N CYS A 136 18.22 19.36 -6.98
CA CYS A 136 17.64 18.37 -6.07
C CYS A 136 17.39 18.88 -4.63
N SER A 137 18.15 19.87 -4.17
CA SER A 137 17.99 20.49 -2.85
C SER A 137 16.88 21.54 -2.81
N GLN A 138 16.29 21.91 -3.95
CA GLN A 138 15.21 22.88 -3.98
C GLN A 138 13.90 22.25 -3.51
N ALA A 139 13.08 23.09 -2.87
CA ALA A 139 11.71 22.74 -2.54
C ALA A 139 10.92 22.36 -3.80
N ASN A 140 9.89 21.54 -3.63
CA ASN A 140 8.99 21.18 -4.70
C ASN A 140 8.35 22.45 -5.27
N LYS A 141 8.28 22.52 -6.60
CA LYS A 141 7.74 23.63 -7.35
C LYS A 141 6.30 23.30 -7.73
N PRO A 142 5.37 24.26 -7.60
CA PRO A 142 4.02 24.08 -8.11
C PRO A 142 4.03 24.05 -9.64
N THR A 143 2.89 23.69 -10.22
CA THR A 143 2.64 23.86 -11.65
C THR A 143 2.88 25.34 -12.02
N ARG A 144 3.64 25.56 -13.10
CA ARG A 144 4.00 26.90 -13.57
C ARG A 144 3.94 26.95 -15.09
N VAL A 145 3.49 28.08 -15.60
CA VAL A 145 3.48 28.43 -17.03
C VAL A 145 4.09 29.81 -17.22
N PHE A 146 4.69 30.05 -18.38
CA PHE A 146 5.31 31.34 -18.69
C PHE A 146 5.57 31.47 -20.20
N GLY A 147 5.73 32.68 -20.69
CA GLY A 147 6.12 32.96 -22.07
C GLY A 147 6.88 34.27 -22.17
N ASN A 148 7.53 34.50 -23.32
CA ASN A 148 8.48 35.60 -23.51
C ASN A 148 7.99 36.68 -24.50
N GLU A 149 6.96 36.40 -25.32
CA GLU A 149 6.48 37.33 -26.35
C GLU A 149 4.93 37.43 -26.36
N PRO A 150 4.33 38.36 -25.59
CA PRO A 150 4.95 39.21 -24.57
C PRO A 150 5.38 38.41 -23.33
N PHE A 151 6.21 38.98 -22.45
CA PHE A 151 6.59 38.28 -21.22
C PHE A 151 5.39 38.12 -20.27
N TRP A 152 5.21 36.92 -19.73
CA TRP A 152 4.21 36.64 -18.70
C TRP A 152 4.61 35.39 -17.92
N SER A 153 4.11 35.27 -16.70
CA SER A 153 4.21 34.02 -15.95
C SER A 153 2.97 33.79 -15.11
N ALA A 154 2.66 32.53 -14.84
CA ALA A 154 1.63 32.16 -13.89
C ALA A 154 2.01 30.92 -13.10
N SER A 155 1.63 30.89 -11.82
CA SER A 155 1.87 29.76 -10.92
C SER A 155 0.61 29.44 -10.12
N PHE A 156 0.39 28.16 -9.87
CA PHE A 156 -0.72 27.69 -9.05
C PHE A 156 -0.40 27.89 -7.57
N ILE A 157 -1.29 28.56 -6.83
CA ILE A 157 -1.22 28.75 -5.38
C ILE A 157 -2.63 28.50 -4.83
N ASP A 158 -2.77 27.49 -3.97
CA ASP A 158 -4.05 27.03 -3.45
C ASP A 158 -5.07 26.81 -4.58
N ASP A 159 -6.26 27.43 -4.50
CA ASP A 159 -7.33 27.33 -5.49
C ASP A 159 -7.27 28.43 -6.57
N SER A 160 -6.11 29.07 -6.73
CA SER A 160 -5.92 30.21 -7.65
C SER A 160 -4.72 30.06 -8.57
N LEU A 161 -4.83 30.67 -9.74
CA LEU A 161 -3.73 30.89 -10.67
C LEU A 161 -3.25 32.33 -10.52
N ASN A 162 -2.05 32.51 -9.97
CA ASN A 162 -1.44 33.84 -9.85
C ASN A 162 -0.72 34.17 -11.15
N VAL A 163 -1.28 35.10 -11.93
CA VAL A 163 -0.75 35.54 -13.22
C VAL A 163 -0.04 36.88 -13.07
N GLN A 164 1.09 37.03 -13.74
CA GLN A 164 1.86 38.26 -13.80
C GLN A 164 2.25 38.57 -15.26
N PRO A 165 1.47 39.38 -15.98
CA PRO A 165 1.89 39.95 -17.26
C PRO A 165 3.04 40.95 -17.09
N MET A 166 3.83 41.18 -18.13
CA MET A 166 4.96 42.13 -18.09
C MET A 166 4.50 43.53 -17.67
N GLY A 167 5.14 44.08 -16.64
CA GLY A 167 4.87 45.44 -16.15
C GLY A 167 3.55 45.61 -15.39
N GLN A 168 2.81 44.53 -15.14
CA GLN A 168 1.56 44.56 -14.37
C GLN A 168 1.72 43.87 -13.00
N PRO A 169 0.89 44.24 -12.00
CA PRO A 169 0.86 43.54 -10.72
C PRO A 169 0.37 42.10 -10.89
N VAL A 170 0.67 41.26 -9.90
CA VAL A 170 0.16 39.88 -9.84
C VAL A 170 -1.36 39.90 -9.67
N GLN A 171 -2.08 39.22 -10.56
CA GLN A 171 -3.52 39.01 -10.50
C GLN A 171 -3.79 37.56 -10.08
N ALA A 172 -4.56 37.37 -9.01
CA ALA A 172 -5.00 36.04 -8.57
C ALA A 172 -6.33 35.69 -9.23
N LEU A 173 -6.34 34.66 -10.07
CA LEU A 173 -7.51 34.18 -10.80
C LEU A 173 -8.03 32.89 -10.15
N LYS A 174 -9.27 32.92 -9.68
CA LYS A 174 -9.89 31.77 -9.01
C LYS A 174 -10.20 30.68 -10.02
N ILE A 175 -9.84 29.44 -9.70
CA ILE A 175 -10.15 28.27 -10.53
C ILE A 175 -11.61 27.86 -10.27
N GLN A 176 -12.44 27.86 -11.32
CA GLN A 176 -13.86 27.46 -11.26
C GLN A 176 -14.07 25.99 -11.65
N GLY A 177 -13.15 25.43 -12.44
CA GLY A 177 -13.20 24.04 -12.83
C GLY A 177 -11.93 23.62 -13.56
N ALA A 178 -11.65 22.32 -13.56
CA ALA A 178 -10.51 21.74 -14.26
C ALA A 178 -10.90 20.45 -14.97
N GLN A 179 -10.36 20.25 -16.18
CA GLN A 179 -10.38 18.96 -16.87
C GLN A 179 -8.94 18.51 -17.05
N LEU A 180 -8.56 17.45 -16.34
CA LEU A 180 -7.19 16.94 -16.29
C LEU A 180 -7.12 15.62 -17.06
N GLN A 181 -6.54 15.67 -18.25
CA GLN A 181 -6.24 14.48 -19.05
C GLN A 181 -4.72 14.32 -19.14
N PRO A 182 -4.20 13.10 -19.39
CA PRO A 182 -2.75 12.86 -19.43
C PRO A 182 -2.00 13.80 -20.39
N ARG A 183 -2.58 14.07 -21.57
CA ARG A 183 -1.95 14.88 -22.62
C ARG A 183 -2.47 16.32 -22.73
N GLN A 184 -3.50 16.68 -21.96
CA GLN A 184 -4.11 17.99 -22.02
C GLN A 184 -4.77 18.34 -20.68
N ARG A 185 -4.46 19.53 -20.16
CA ARG A 185 -5.09 20.09 -18.96
C ARG A 185 -5.76 21.39 -19.31
N THR A 186 -7.01 21.55 -18.91
CA THR A 186 -7.74 22.82 -19.09
C THR A 186 -8.27 23.28 -17.75
N TYR A 187 -8.15 24.58 -17.50
CA TYR A 187 -8.60 25.24 -16.28
C TYR A 187 -9.51 26.39 -16.68
N GLN A 188 -10.73 26.37 -16.15
CA GLN A 188 -11.67 27.49 -16.25
C GLN A 188 -11.42 28.41 -15.07
N LEU A 189 -11.18 29.69 -15.36
CA LEU A 189 -10.89 30.72 -14.36
C LEU A 189 -12.12 31.64 -14.24
N ASN A 190 -12.20 32.41 -13.16
CA ASN A 190 -13.21 33.46 -13.04
C ASN A 190 -13.14 34.48 -14.17
N GLU A 191 -11.93 34.75 -14.67
CA GLU A 191 -11.66 35.64 -15.80
C GLU A 191 -10.70 34.94 -16.77
N GLY A 192 -11.27 34.17 -17.70
CA GLY A 192 -10.51 33.51 -18.77
C GLY A 192 -10.28 32.00 -18.58
N SER A 193 -9.24 31.49 -19.23
CA SER A 193 -8.94 30.04 -19.23
C SER A 193 -7.46 29.75 -19.46
N LEU A 194 -6.94 28.68 -18.88
CA LEU A 194 -5.61 28.15 -19.15
C LEU A 194 -5.71 26.75 -19.77
N THR A 195 -5.04 26.56 -20.90
CA THR A 195 -4.84 25.24 -21.53
C THR A 195 -3.37 24.89 -21.53
N MET A 196 -3.03 23.68 -21.08
CA MET A 196 -1.70 23.09 -21.19
C MET A 196 -1.81 21.84 -22.06
N ALA A 197 -1.09 21.79 -23.17
CA ALA A 197 -1.01 20.63 -24.05
C ALA A 197 0.38 19.99 -23.97
N GLU A 198 0.44 18.67 -23.87
CA GLU A 198 1.70 17.93 -23.88
C GLU A 198 2.42 18.15 -25.21
N ASN A 199 3.52 18.89 -25.15
CA ASN A 199 4.39 19.16 -26.28
C ASN A 199 5.68 19.79 -25.74
N LEU A 200 6.83 19.25 -26.12
CA LEU A 200 8.12 19.81 -25.71
C LEU A 200 8.20 21.28 -26.14
N CYS A 201 8.51 22.12 -25.17
CA CYS A 201 8.61 23.56 -25.30
C CYS A 201 9.99 23.98 -24.77
N SER A 202 10.65 24.86 -25.49
CA SER A 202 11.94 25.44 -25.09
C SER A 202 11.83 26.93 -25.34
N ASP A 203 12.32 27.74 -24.41
CA ASP A 203 12.66 29.10 -24.75
C ASP A 203 14.09 29.06 -25.31
N THR A 204 14.30 29.66 -26.49
CA THR A 204 15.58 29.61 -27.23
C THR A 204 16.75 30.27 -26.51
N MET A 205 16.52 30.86 -25.34
CA MET A 205 17.51 31.56 -24.51
C MET A 205 17.93 30.73 -23.29
N SER A 206 17.19 29.67 -22.97
CA SER A 206 17.43 28.76 -21.84
C SER A 206 17.98 27.43 -22.34
N ASP A 207 18.95 26.85 -21.62
CA ASP A 207 19.35 25.45 -21.87
C ASP A 207 18.36 24.51 -21.15
N SER A 208 17.06 24.73 -21.40
CA SER A 208 15.97 24.06 -20.70
C SER A 208 14.83 23.63 -21.65
N LEU A 209 14.26 22.47 -21.34
CA LEU A 209 13.07 21.90 -21.96
C LEU A 209 11.95 21.79 -20.92
N TYR A 210 10.74 22.08 -21.36
CA TYR A 210 9.51 22.07 -20.59
C TYR A 210 8.51 21.14 -21.28
N GLY A 211 7.78 20.37 -20.49
CA GLY A 211 6.89 19.31 -21.00
C GLY A 211 5.59 19.78 -21.65
N TRP A 212 5.25 21.05 -21.47
CA TRP A 212 3.94 21.58 -21.86
C TRP A 212 4.08 22.85 -22.68
N LYS A 213 3.20 22.98 -23.68
CA LYS A 213 2.84 24.27 -24.27
C LYS A 213 1.63 24.81 -23.54
N ALA A 214 1.70 26.06 -23.12
CA ALA A 214 0.67 26.75 -22.38
C ALA A 214 0.01 27.84 -23.22
N THR A 215 -1.31 27.89 -23.19
CA THR A 215 -2.13 28.96 -23.75
C THR A 215 -3.01 29.53 -22.65
N LEU A 216 -2.76 30.76 -22.22
CA LEU A 216 -3.59 31.50 -21.28
C LEU A 216 -4.43 32.52 -22.05
N LYS A 217 -5.74 32.50 -21.86
CA LYS A 217 -6.66 33.52 -22.39
C LYS A 217 -7.17 34.35 -21.23
N LEU A 218 -6.95 35.65 -21.27
CA LEU A 218 -7.48 36.64 -20.32
C LEU A 218 -8.20 37.71 -21.13
N ASP A 219 -9.49 37.87 -20.90
CA ASP A 219 -10.35 38.76 -21.71
C ASP A 219 -10.15 38.53 -23.21
N ASP A 220 -9.76 39.57 -23.97
CA ASP A 220 -9.46 39.51 -25.41
C ASP A 220 -7.99 39.16 -25.73
N GLN A 221 -7.15 38.92 -24.73
CA GLN A 221 -5.73 38.64 -24.90
C GLN A 221 -5.42 37.15 -24.80
N THR A 222 -4.52 36.67 -25.67
CA THR A 222 -4.03 35.30 -25.66
C THR A 222 -2.52 35.31 -25.48
N TYR A 223 -2.06 34.59 -24.47
CA TYR A 223 -0.67 34.42 -24.11
C TYR A 223 -0.23 32.99 -24.41
N GLN A 224 0.88 32.86 -25.11
CA GLN A 224 1.48 31.56 -25.46
C GLN A 224 2.81 31.39 -24.73
N GLY A 225 3.15 30.15 -24.41
CA GLY A 225 4.37 29.87 -23.67
C GLY A 225 4.62 28.41 -23.37
N CYS A 226 5.57 28.17 -22.46
CA CYS A 226 5.92 26.86 -21.94
C CYS A 226 5.31 26.63 -20.56
N GLY A 227 5.30 25.37 -20.11
CA GLY A 227 4.83 25.02 -18.79
C GLY A 227 5.39 23.70 -18.28
N MET A 228 5.28 23.55 -16.96
CA MET A 228 5.60 22.33 -16.23
C MET A 228 4.53 22.09 -15.16
N THR A 229 4.26 20.83 -14.90
CA THR A 229 3.41 20.42 -13.78
C THR A 229 4.21 20.37 -12.48
N ALA A 230 3.51 20.39 -11.34
CA ALA A 230 4.15 20.27 -10.05
C ALA A 230 5.06 19.04 -9.99
N ASN A 231 6.27 19.20 -9.47
CA ASN A 231 7.29 18.16 -9.46
C ASN A 231 7.19 17.24 -8.24
N VAL A 232 5.97 16.76 -7.99
CA VAL A 232 5.59 15.92 -6.86
C VAL A 232 5.23 14.52 -7.36
N ASP A 233 5.75 13.52 -6.66
CA ASP A 233 5.32 12.14 -6.83
C ASP A 233 4.20 11.80 -5.84
N ASN A 234 3.01 11.51 -6.38
CA ASN A 234 1.83 11.18 -5.60
C ASN A 234 1.81 9.72 -5.11
N THR A 235 2.73 8.88 -5.59
CA THR A 235 2.84 7.47 -5.19
C THR A 235 3.67 7.27 -3.93
N LEU A 236 4.38 8.30 -3.45
CA LEU A 236 5.22 8.23 -2.24
C LEU A 236 4.46 7.88 -0.95
N SER A 237 3.12 7.89 -0.97
CA SER A 237 2.30 7.36 0.12
C SER A 237 2.49 5.84 0.35
N TRP A 238 3.17 5.13 -0.56
CA TRP A 238 3.60 3.75 -0.37
C TRP A 238 5.00 3.61 0.22
N ALA A 239 5.83 4.67 0.18
CA ALA A 239 7.18 4.63 0.69
C ALA A 239 7.19 4.50 2.21
N ASN A 240 7.65 3.36 2.70
CA ASN A 240 7.73 3.02 4.13
C ASN A 240 8.61 1.79 4.29
N THR A 241 8.95 1.47 5.53
CA THR A 241 9.43 0.14 5.88
C THR A 241 8.25 -0.66 6.39
N TYR A 242 8.09 -1.89 5.92
CA TYR A 242 7.05 -2.83 6.33
C TYR A 242 7.71 -4.10 6.88
N VAL A 243 7.13 -4.71 7.90
CA VAL A 243 7.70 -5.87 8.59
C VAL A 243 6.66 -6.97 8.80
N ALA A 244 7.10 -8.21 8.74
CA ALA A 244 6.36 -9.39 9.16
C ALA A 244 7.28 -10.25 10.04
N THR A 245 6.73 -10.80 11.11
CA THR A 245 7.40 -11.85 11.91
C THR A 245 6.65 -13.15 11.68
N SER A 246 7.36 -14.25 11.40
CA SER A 246 6.68 -15.54 11.21
C SER A 246 6.03 -16.02 12.50
N THR A 247 4.78 -16.47 12.39
CA THR A 247 4.02 -17.12 13.47
C THR A 247 4.37 -18.61 13.63
N GLN A 248 5.14 -19.17 12.68
CA GLN A 248 5.52 -20.60 12.62
C GLN A 248 7.00 -20.85 12.88
N SER A 249 7.87 -19.88 12.60
CA SER A 249 9.32 -19.97 12.79
C SER A 249 9.75 -18.86 13.75
N GLN A 250 9.86 -19.21 15.04
CA GLN A 250 10.40 -18.30 16.04
C GLN A 250 11.77 -17.77 15.57
N GLY A 251 11.90 -16.45 15.55
CA GLY A 251 13.14 -15.79 15.14
C GLY A 251 13.31 -15.52 13.65
N PHE A 252 12.28 -15.73 12.82
CA PHE A 252 12.28 -15.27 11.42
C PHE A 252 11.50 -13.96 11.27
N GLU A 253 12.16 -12.95 10.68
CA GLU A 253 11.57 -11.65 10.33
C GLU A 253 11.78 -11.34 8.85
N VAL A 254 10.74 -10.82 8.20
CA VAL A 254 10.78 -10.23 6.86
C VAL A 254 10.63 -8.73 6.99
N GLN A 255 11.58 -7.95 6.50
CA GLN A 255 11.50 -6.49 6.41
C GLN A 255 11.55 -6.05 4.95
N MET A 256 10.49 -5.45 4.44
CA MET A 256 10.43 -4.84 3.13
C MET A 256 10.51 -3.32 3.23
N THR A 257 11.49 -2.70 2.59
CA THR A 257 11.67 -1.25 2.55
C THR A 257 11.34 -0.74 1.15
N LEU A 258 10.28 0.06 1.03
CA LEU A 258 9.93 0.79 -0.18
C LEU A 258 10.44 2.23 -0.03
N ARG A 259 11.50 2.59 -0.76
CA ARG A 259 12.17 3.89 -0.63
C ARG A 259 11.53 4.95 -1.54
N PRO A 260 11.60 6.25 -1.20
CA PRO A 260 11.07 7.33 -2.05
C PRO A 260 11.71 7.46 -3.43
N ASP A 261 12.83 6.79 -3.67
CA ASP A 261 13.48 6.71 -4.97
C ASP A 261 12.97 5.54 -5.82
N HIS A 262 11.85 4.91 -5.44
CA HIS A 262 11.27 3.71 -6.05
C HIS A 262 12.11 2.44 -5.96
N SER A 263 13.21 2.44 -5.21
CA SER A 263 13.94 1.20 -4.94
C SER A 263 13.26 0.40 -3.84
N ALA A 264 13.29 -0.91 -3.99
CA ALA A 264 12.75 -1.87 -3.03
C ALA A 264 13.86 -2.76 -2.50
N GLU A 265 13.80 -3.06 -1.21
CA GLU A 265 14.69 -4.02 -0.55
C GLU A 265 13.87 -4.90 0.37
N THR A 266 13.98 -6.23 0.25
CA THR A 266 13.42 -7.16 1.23
C THR A 266 14.54 -7.90 1.94
N LYS A 267 14.53 -7.87 3.26
CA LYS A 267 15.48 -8.55 4.13
C LYS A 267 14.79 -9.68 4.88
N TYR A 268 15.40 -10.86 4.88
CA TYR A 268 14.97 -12.02 5.65
C TYR A 268 16.01 -12.28 6.74
N SER A 269 15.63 -12.10 7.99
CA SER A 269 16.48 -12.24 9.16
C SER A 269 16.09 -13.50 9.93
N TYR A 270 17.08 -14.27 10.37
CA TYR A 270 16.92 -15.47 11.20
C TYR A 270 17.61 -15.25 12.55
N SER A 271 17.04 -15.78 13.64
CA SER A 271 17.59 -15.63 15.00
C SER A 271 18.79 -16.53 15.28
N ASP A 272 19.22 -17.33 14.31
CA ASP A 272 20.36 -18.24 14.40
C ASP A 272 21.72 -17.54 14.22
N GLY A 273 21.70 -16.21 14.02
CA GLY A 273 22.89 -15.37 13.86
C GLY A 273 23.49 -15.39 12.45
N GLN A 274 22.84 -16.04 11.48
CA GLN A 274 23.27 -15.96 10.08
C GLN A 274 23.05 -14.55 9.51
N PRO A 275 23.88 -14.10 8.55
CA PRO A 275 23.62 -12.87 7.83
C PRO A 275 22.24 -12.90 7.14
N PRO A 276 21.49 -11.79 7.16
CA PRO A 276 20.18 -11.75 6.53
C PRO A 276 20.29 -11.94 5.01
N LEU A 277 19.31 -12.63 4.43
CA LEU A 277 19.15 -12.69 2.98
C LEU A 277 18.57 -11.36 2.51
N VAL A 278 19.12 -10.79 1.44
CA VAL A 278 18.70 -9.48 0.94
C VAL A 278 18.30 -9.60 -0.53
N GLU A 279 17.06 -9.24 -0.82
CA GLU A 279 16.54 -9.00 -2.15
C GLU A 279 16.54 -7.50 -2.45
N ARG A 280 16.89 -7.12 -3.68
CA ARG A 280 16.88 -5.74 -4.14
C ARG A 280 16.17 -5.64 -5.50
N GLY A 281 15.49 -4.54 -5.70
CA GLY A 281 14.83 -4.21 -6.96
C GLY A 281 14.07 -2.89 -6.86
N TYR A 282 12.83 -2.87 -7.32
CA TYR A 282 12.02 -1.66 -7.41
C TYR A 282 10.56 -1.88 -7.02
N TRP A 283 9.84 -0.78 -6.79
CA TRP A 283 8.40 -0.79 -6.56
C TRP A 283 7.69 0.32 -7.34
N GLN A 284 6.42 0.07 -7.67
CA GLN A 284 5.55 1.06 -8.31
C GLN A 284 4.07 0.79 -8.04
N GLN A 285 3.28 1.85 -7.95
CA GLN A 285 1.84 1.75 -7.73
C GLN A 285 1.14 1.24 -9.01
N LEU A 286 0.21 0.30 -8.87
CA LEU A 286 -0.67 -0.14 -9.96
C LEU A 286 -2.02 0.59 -9.92
N ASN A 287 -2.57 0.73 -8.71
CA ASN A 287 -3.81 1.44 -8.44
C ASN A 287 -3.82 1.90 -6.97
N PRO A 288 -4.83 2.69 -6.50
CA PRO A 288 -4.85 3.20 -5.14
C PRO A 288 -4.79 2.14 -4.02
N SER A 289 -5.08 0.87 -4.35
CA SER A 289 -5.09 -0.24 -3.40
C SER A 289 -3.98 -1.28 -3.62
N GLN A 290 -3.19 -1.19 -4.70
CA GLN A 290 -2.17 -2.20 -5.02
C GLN A 290 -0.84 -1.57 -5.44
N VAL A 291 0.23 -2.19 -4.93
CA VAL A 291 1.62 -1.88 -5.29
C VAL A 291 2.31 -3.13 -5.82
N GLN A 292 3.04 -2.97 -6.92
CA GLN A 292 3.90 -3.99 -7.47
C GLN A 292 5.29 -3.84 -6.88
N VAL A 293 5.87 -4.95 -6.42
CA VAL A 293 7.26 -5.02 -5.95
C VAL A 293 7.97 -6.08 -6.77
N VAL A 294 9.03 -5.67 -7.45
CA VAL A 294 9.84 -6.54 -8.32
C VAL A 294 11.27 -6.56 -7.78
N MET A 295 11.72 -7.74 -7.37
CA MET A 295 13.11 -7.99 -7.00
C MET A 295 13.87 -8.47 -8.21
N THR A 296 15.02 -7.86 -8.49
CA THR A 296 15.89 -8.21 -9.64
C THR A 296 17.16 -8.91 -9.19
N HIS A 297 17.51 -8.77 -7.91
CA HIS A 297 18.68 -9.40 -7.30
C HIS A 297 18.30 -10.08 -5.99
N HIS A 298 18.79 -11.31 -5.81
CA HIS A 298 18.82 -12.02 -4.54
C HIS A 298 20.28 -12.21 -4.13
N GLN A 299 20.69 -11.57 -3.04
CA GLN A 299 22.09 -11.33 -2.68
C GLN A 299 22.87 -10.63 -3.82
N GLN A 300 23.89 -11.29 -4.36
CA GLN A 300 24.72 -10.81 -5.49
C GLN A 300 24.36 -11.51 -6.81
N GLN A 301 23.26 -12.29 -6.84
CA GLN A 301 22.82 -13.01 -8.02
C GLN A 301 21.55 -12.39 -8.58
N ARG A 302 21.42 -12.36 -9.91
CA ARG A 302 20.17 -11.97 -10.55
C ARG A 302 19.11 -13.03 -10.32
N LEU A 303 17.98 -12.62 -9.75
CA LEU A 303 16.79 -13.44 -9.61
C LEU A 303 15.59 -12.50 -9.74
N LEU A 304 14.76 -12.74 -10.76
CA LEU A 304 13.55 -11.97 -10.97
C LEU A 304 12.42 -12.58 -10.16
N SER A 305 11.95 -11.83 -9.16
CA SER A 305 10.75 -12.16 -8.40
C SER A 305 9.78 -10.99 -8.39
N GLU A 306 8.49 -11.28 -8.46
CA GLU A 306 7.43 -10.28 -8.58
C GLU A 306 6.31 -10.62 -7.60
N ARG A 307 5.95 -9.64 -6.76
CA ARG A 307 4.86 -9.74 -5.78
C ARG A 307 3.92 -8.56 -5.94
N LEU A 308 2.61 -8.84 -5.94
CA LEU A 308 1.57 -7.80 -5.91
C LEU A 308 1.03 -7.71 -4.49
N PHE A 309 1.23 -6.56 -3.85
CA PHE A 309 0.70 -6.30 -2.52
C PHE A 309 -0.59 -5.50 -2.62
N THR A 310 -1.63 -5.97 -1.93
CA THR A 310 -2.89 -5.24 -1.73
C THR A 310 -2.88 -4.59 -0.37
N ARG A 311 -3.26 -3.31 -0.29
CA ARG A 311 -3.40 -2.57 0.96
C ARG A 311 -4.75 -2.90 1.58
N GLU A 312 -4.71 -3.46 2.78
CA GLU A 312 -5.89 -3.81 3.58
C GLU A 312 -5.80 -3.03 4.91
N GLY A 313 -6.42 -1.86 4.97
CA GLY A 313 -6.21 -0.93 6.09
C GLY A 313 -4.75 -0.49 6.18
N ASN A 314 -4.07 -0.84 7.28
CA ASN A 314 -2.66 -0.50 7.50
C ASN A 314 -1.68 -1.62 7.09
N GLN A 315 -2.14 -2.76 6.56
CA GLN A 315 -1.25 -3.86 6.17
C GLN A 315 -1.11 -3.97 4.65
N LEU A 316 0.00 -4.56 4.21
CA LEU A 316 0.23 -4.99 2.84
C LEU A 316 0.18 -6.51 2.77
N LYS A 317 -0.69 -7.06 1.92
CA LYS A 317 -0.85 -8.50 1.76
C LYS A 317 -0.53 -8.95 0.33
N ALA A 318 0.32 -9.95 0.21
CA ALA A 318 0.57 -10.68 -1.04
C ALA A 318 0.27 -12.17 -0.82
N THR A 319 -0.56 -12.78 -1.66
CA THR A 319 -0.93 -14.20 -1.57
C THR A 319 -0.15 -15.09 -2.55
N GLN A 320 0.51 -14.47 -3.53
CA GLN A 320 1.25 -15.14 -4.58
C GLN A 320 2.56 -14.40 -4.84
N GLU A 321 3.53 -15.13 -5.33
CA GLU A 321 4.78 -14.62 -5.87
C GLU A 321 5.05 -15.27 -7.22
N LYS A 322 5.57 -14.50 -8.17
CA LYS A 322 6.04 -15.00 -9.45
C LYS A 322 7.56 -15.00 -9.46
N VAL A 323 8.17 -16.16 -9.69
CA VAL A 323 9.62 -16.32 -9.85
C VAL A 323 9.90 -16.79 -11.27
N GLY A 324 10.60 -15.97 -12.05
CA GLY A 324 10.70 -16.15 -13.50
C GLY A 324 9.32 -16.10 -14.15
N ASN A 325 8.89 -17.22 -14.77
CA ASN A 325 7.60 -17.33 -15.45
C ASN A 325 6.54 -18.12 -14.66
N LEU A 326 6.87 -18.59 -13.46
CA LEU A 326 5.99 -19.44 -12.65
C LEU A 326 5.42 -18.64 -11.48
N VAL A 327 4.10 -18.71 -11.32
CA VAL A 327 3.36 -18.11 -10.20
C VAL A 327 3.17 -19.19 -9.13
N TYR A 328 3.55 -18.87 -7.90
CA TYR A 328 3.46 -19.74 -6.73
C TYR A 328 2.56 -19.08 -5.68
N PRO A 329 1.69 -19.84 -5.00
CA PRO A 329 1.07 -19.36 -3.78
C PRO A 329 2.14 -19.17 -2.71
N ILE A 330 2.05 -18.07 -1.96
CA ILE A 330 2.83 -17.89 -0.74
C ILE A 330 2.15 -18.73 0.35
N ALA A 331 2.93 -19.47 1.14
CA ALA A 331 2.42 -20.35 2.19
C ALA A 331 1.54 -19.60 3.22
N ASP A 332 0.72 -20.36 3.94
CA ASP A 332 -0.04 -19.90 5.12
C ASP A 332 -0.98 -18.70 4.88
N GLY A 333 -1.53 -18.60 3.67
CA GLY A 333 -2.50 -17.55 3.31
C GLY A 333 -1.85 -16.24 2.85
N GLY A 334 -0.52 -16.21 2.70
CA GLY A 334 0.22 -15.10 2.11
C GLY A 334 1.22 -14.43 3.05
N LEU A 335 1.96 -13.47 2.49
CA LEU A 335 2.83 -12.56 3.22
C LEU A 335 2.03 -11.31 3.59
N VAL A 336 1.85 -11.08 4.89
CA VAL A 336 1.22 -9.87 5.44
C VAL A 336 2.27 -9.03 6.15
N LEU A 337 2.51 -7.80 5.68
CA LEU A 337 3.50 -6.87 6.21
C LEU A 337 2.84 -5.63 6.82
N TYR A 338 3.39 -5.11 7.91
CA TYR A 338 2.88 -3.95 8.64
C TYR A 338 3.91 -2.80 8.62
N PRO A 339 3.51 -1.54 8.42
CA PRO A 339 4.44 -0.41 8.40
C PRO A 339 5.14 -0.25 9.76
N THR A 340 6.45 -0.01 9.76
CA THR A 340 7.25 0.18 10.99
C THR A 340 6.87 1.45 11.74
N THR A 341 6.33 2.44 11.05
CA THR A 341 5.74 3.63 11.69
C THR A 341 4.58 3.26 12.62
N VAL A 342 3.83 2.19 12.35
CA VAL A 342 2.85 1.61 13.28
C VAL A 342 3.53 0.90 14.46
N ARG A 343 4.70 0.26 14.25
CA ARG A 343 5.57 -0.22 15.35
C ARG A 343 6.11 0.93 16.21
N GLU A 344 6.47 2.08 15.64
CA GLU A 344 7.01 3.23 16.38
C GLU A 344 5.94 4.09 17.07
N THR A 345 4.74 4.25 16.51
CA THR A 345 3.61 4.84 17.25
C THR A 345 3.08 3.91 18.36
N GLY A 346 3.39 2.62 18.30
CA GLY A 346 3.26 1.68 19.43
C GLY A 346 4.41 1.80 20.46
N LEU A 347 5.48 2.53 20.15
CA LEU A 347 6.62 2.81 21.04
C LEU A 347 6.67 4.27 21.51
N GLN A 348 5.70 5.11 21.14
CA GLN A 348 5.59 6.52 21.57
C GLN A 348 4.16 6.95 21.93
N GLN A 349 3.34 6.05 22.46
CA GLN A 349 2.55 6.48 23.60
C GLN A 349 3.44 6.26 24.82
N PRO A 350 3.72 7.28 25.65
CA PRO A 350 3.94 6.99 27.05
C PRO A 350 2.72 6.17 27.43
N ALA A 351 2.92 4.89 27.75
CA ALA A 351 1.90 4.09 28.40
C ALA A 351 1.25 5.04 29.41
N ALA A 352 -0.02 5.36 29.20
CA ALA A 352 -0.77 6.03 30.25
C ALA A 352 -0.40 5.22 31.49
N LYS A 353 0.16 5.87 32.53
CA LYS A 353 0.39 5.26 33.83
C LYS A 353 -0.97 4.79 34.34
N ARG A 354 -1.45 3.67 33.80
CA ARG A 354 -2.58 2.91 34.27
C ARG A 354 -1.98 2.14 35.42
N THR A 355 -2.52 2.46 36.58
CA THR A 355 -2.07 2.05 37.90
C THR A 355 -1.56 0.61 37.92
N ASN A 356 -0.38 0.39 38.50
CA ASN A 356 0.11 -0.89 39.01
C ASN A 356 -0.82 -1.45 40.10
N LYS A 357 -2.09 -1.70 39.76
CA LYS A 357 -2.98 -2.49 40.59
C LYS A 357 -2.89 -3.89 40.01
N PRO A 358 -2.35 -4.87 40.76
CA PRO A 358 -2.37 -6.26 40.34
C PRO A 358 -3.78 -6.64 39.92
N ILE A 359 -3.92 -7.35 38.80
CA ILE A 359 -5.20 -7.95 38.43
C ILE A 359 -5.61 -8.86 39.60
N GLY A 360 -6.88 -8.75 40.00
CA GLY A 360 -7.44 -9.54 41.10
C GLY A 360 -7.48 -11.04 40.79
N SER A 361 -8.13 -11.80 41.66
CA SER A 361 -8.40 -13.23 41.43
C SER A 361 -9.81 -13.43 40.91
N ALA A 362 -9.97 -14.23 39.86
CA ALA A 362 -11.27 -14.60 39.30
C ALA A 362 -11.21 -15.98 38.62
N ASP A 363 -12.25 -16.78 38.79
CA ASP A 363 -12.40 -18.06 38.11
C ASP A 363 -13.47 -17.92 37.02
N ILE A 364 -13.06 -18.14 35.77
CA ILE A 364 -13.92 -17.99 34.60
C ILE A 364 -14.07 -19.37 33.96
N PRO A 365 -15.20 -20.06 34.20
CA PRO A 365 -15.44 -21.38 33.64
C PRO A 365 -15.68 -21.29 32.13
N SER A 366 -15.42 -22.39 31.43
CA SER A 366 -15.82 -22.51 30.03
C SER A 366 -17.27 -22.99 29.90
N SER A 367 -17.87 -22.75 28.73
CA SER A 367 -19.22 -23.18 28.38
C SER A 367 -19.20 -24.27 27.31
N ALA A 368 -20.14 -25.21 27.42
CA ALA A 368 -20.54 -26.12 26.36
C ALA A 368 -21.98 -25.83 25.87
N ASP A 369 -22.52 -24.66 26.20
CA ASP A 369 -23.79 -24.22 25.65
C ASP A 369 -23.60 -23.77 24.20
N PHE A 370 -24.52 -24.20 23.34
CA PHE A 370 -24.53 -23.77 21.95
C PHE A 370 -24.82 -22.27 21.84
N ASN A 371 -23.94 -21.55 21.14
CA ASN A 371 -24.14 -20.15 20.75
C ASN A 371 -23.89 -20.02 19.25
N SER A 372 -24.86 -19.47 18.52
CA SER A 372 -24.78 -19.40 17.05
C SER A 372 -23.67 -18.50 16.52
N GLN A 373 -23.28 -17.44 17.24
CA GLN A 373 -22.18 -16.57 16.83
C GLN A 373 -20.82 -17.24 17.07
N VAL A 374 -20.68 -17.95 18.18
CA VAL A 374 -19.49 -18.76 18.47
C VAL A 374 -19.35 -19.88 17.42
N ASP A 375 -20.42 -20.62 17.17
CA ASP A 375 -20.44 -21.70 16.17
C ASP A 375 -20.06 -21.18 14.77
N SER A 376 -20.59 -20.01 14.39
CA SER A 376 -20.24 -19.35 13.12
C SER A 376 -18.76 -18.97 13.04
N ALA A 377 -18.19 -18.41 14.12
CA ALA A 377 -16.77 -18.05 14.17
C ALA A 377 -15.87 -19.29 14.06
N VAL A 378 -16.23 -20.37 14.75
CA VAL A 378 -15.50 -21.64 14.72
C VAL A 378 -15.60 -22.28 13.33
N ARG A 379 -16.80 -22.41 12.75
CA ARG A 379 -16.95 -22.95 11.38
C ARG A 379 -16.23 -22.11 10.32
N ASN A 380 -16.21 -20.80 10.48
CA ASN A 380 -15.44 -19.92 9.60
C ASN A 380 -13.93 -20.23 9.70
N TYR A 381 -13.41 -20.48 10.90
CA TYR A 381 -12.02 -20.96 11.07
C TYR A 381 -11.76 -22.27 10.31
N PHE A 382 -12.66 -23.25 10.38
CA PHE A 382 -12.52 -24.51 9.62
C PHE A 382 -12.57 -24.28 8.10
N PHE A 383 -13.49 -23.43 7.65
CA PHE A 383 -13.63 -23.07 6.24
C PHE A 383 -12.37 -22.41 5.67
N ILE A 384 -11.84 -21.37 6.32
CA ILE A 384 -10.63 -20.67 5.84
C ILE A 384 -9.39 -21.57 5.86
N ASN A 385 -9.34 -22.56 6.76
CA ASN A 385 -8.25 -23.55 6.86
C ASN A 385 -8.52 -24.83 6.07
N GLN A 386 -9.58 -24.88 5.24
CA GLN A 386 -9.94 -26.01 4.38
C GLN A 386 -10.00 -27.36 5.14
N THR A 387 -10.43 -27.31 6.40
CA THR A 387 -10.54 -28.50 7.25
C THR A 387 -12.02 -28.82 7.46
N ASP A 388 -12.41 -30.09 7.36
CA ASP A 388 -13.79 -30.51 7.62
C ASP A 388 -14.12 -30.31 9.12
N PRO A 389 -15.13 -29.50 9.47
CA PRO A 389 -15.54 -29.31 10.86
C PRO A 389 -16.20 -30.55 11.47
N SER A 390 -16.65 -31.52 10.66
CA SER A 390 -17.35 -32.71 11.13
C SER A 390 -16.53 -33.51 12.13
N ASN A 391 -17.21 -34.05 13.16
CA ASN A 391 -16.62 -34.86 14.25
C ASN A 391 -15.67 -34.10 15.18
N ASN A 392 -15.73 -32.77 15.24
CA ASN A 392 -15.00 -31.98 16.23
C ASN A 392 -15.94 -31.43 17.30
N GLN A 393 -15.40 -31.22 18.50
CA GLN A 393 -16.08 -30.64 19.65
C GLN A 393 -15.30 -29.44 20.18
N TYR A 394 -16.03 -28.47 20.73
CA TYR A 394 -15.40 -27.30 21.35
C TYR A 394 -16.07 -26.87 22.66
N ARG A 395 -15.26 -26.22 23.51
CA ARG A 395 -15.74 -25.40 24.64
C ARG A 395 -15.24 -23.98 24.46
N TRP A 396 -15.97 -23.02 24.98
CA TRP A 396 -15.66 -21.62 24.76
C TRP A 396 -15.89 -20.75 25.98
N LEU A 397 -15.22 -19.59 26.02
CA LEU A 397 -15.55 -18.48 26.91
C LEU A 397 -15.18 -17.17 26.23
N THR A 398 -15.64 -16.06 26.79
CA THR A 398 -15.22 -14.73 26.35
C THR A 398 -14.50 -14.01 27.48
N TYR A 399 -13.48 -13.22 27.12
CA TYR A 399 -12.74 -12.40 28.07
C TYR A 399 -12.14 -11.20 27.33
N ASP A 400 -12.11 -10.04 27.97
CA ASP A 400 -11.47 -8.83 27.42
C ASP A 400 -9.95 -8.92 27.62
N LEU A 401 -9.24 -9.37 26.58
CA LEU A 401 -7.79 -9.55 26.60
C LEU A 401 -7.05 -8.25 26.30
N ASN A 402 -7.68 -7.25 25.67
CA ASN A 402 -7.01 -6.02 25.26
C ASN A 402 -7.45 -4.76 26.03
N ASP A 403 -8.31 -4.93 27.04
CA ASP A 403 -8.96 -3.89 27.85
C ASP A 403 -9.71 -2.83 26.99
N ASP A 404 -10.25 -3.19 25.82
CA ASP A 404 -11.00 -2.29 24.94
C ASP A 404 -12.52 -2.24 25.24
N GLY A 405 -12.99 -3.08 26.15
CA GLY A 405 -14.40 -3.19 26.56
C GLY A 405 -15.23 -4.13 25.68
N GLN A 406 -14.66 -4.71 24.62
CA GLN A 406 -15.22 -5.77 23.81
C GLN A 406 -14.47 -7.08 24.15
N GLN A 407 -15.21 -8.18 24.33
CA GLN A 407 -14.59 -9.42 24.76
C GLN A 407 -14.14 -10.27 23.56
N GLU A 408 -12.89 -10.71 23.61
CA GLU A 408 -12.35 -11.75 22.75
C GLU A 408 -13.04 -13.09 23.02
N LEU A 409 -13.12 -13.92 21.99
CA LEU A 409 -13.60 -15.29 22.10
C LEU A 409 -12.42 -16.25 22.18
N LEU A 410 -12.41 -17.11 23.21
CA LEU A 410 -11.46 -18.19 23.39
C LEU A 410 -12.19 -19.52 23.20
N VAL A 411 -11.70 -20.37 22.30
CA VAL A 411 -12.31 -21.66 21.96
C VAL A 411 -11.28 -22.77 22.09
N GLN A 412 -11.51 -23.74 22.97
CA GLN A 412 -10.71 -24.95 23.05
C GLN A 412 -11.36 -26.05 22.19
N LEU A 413 -10.62 -26.58 21.22
CA LEU A 413 -11.04 -27.70 20.36
C LEU A 413 -10.62 -29.04 20.98
N ASP A 414 -11.33 -30.12 20.65
CA ASP A 414 -11.00 -31.50 21.03
C ASP A 414 -9.78 -32.09 20.31
N TRP A 415 -8.99 -31.24 19.65
CA TRP A 415 -7.68 -31.55 19.08
C TRP A 415 -6.62 -31.67 20.18
N CYS A 416 -6.66 -32.79 20.89
CA CYS A 416 -5.87 -33.02 22.09
C CYS A 416 -4.76 -34.06 21.88
N GLY A 417 -3.60 -33.80 22.48
CA GLY A 417 -2.50 -34.74 22.65
C GLY A 417 -2.10 -34.88 24.12
N SER A 418 -0.95 -35.50 24.38
CA SER A 418 -0.43 -35.69 25.74
C SER A 418 -0.06 -34.37 26.45
N GLY A 419 0.17 -33.30 25.69
CA GLY A 419 0.47 -31.97 26.22
C GLY A 419 -0.75 -31.08 26.43
N GLY A 420 -1.95 -31.47 25.98
CA GLY A 420 -3.16 -30.65 26.05
C GLY A 420 -3.88 -30.51 24.72
N CYS A 421 -4.90 -29.65 24.69
CA CYS A 421 -5.79 -29.43 23.55
C CYS A 421 -5.39 -28.17 22.73
N THR A 422 -6.01 -27.96 21.57
CA THR A 422 -5.78 -26.73 20.78
C THR A 422 -6.71 -25.62 21.26
N LEU A 423 -6.17 -24.43 21.49
CA LEU A 423 -6.91 -23.21 21.77
C LEU A 423 -6.90 -22.30 20.54
N LEU A 424 -8.05 -21.74 20.20
CA LEU A 424 -8.22 -20.66 19.24
C LEU A 424 -8.61 -19.39 20.01
N ILE A 425 -8.09 -18.25 19.59
CA ILE A 425 -8.46 -16.93 20.11
C ILE A 425 -8.92 -16.09 18.93
N PHE A 426 -10.04 -15.40 19.11
CA PHE A 426 -10.64 -14.51 18.13
C PHE A 426 -10.74 -13.11 18.70
N GLU A 427 -10.22 -12.13 17.96
CA GLU A 427 -10.37 -10.71 18.26
C GLU A 427 -11.80 -10.26 18.00
N ASN A 428 -12.32 -9.38 18.87
CA ASN A 428 -13.61 -8.75 18.64
C ASN A 428 -13.44 -7.45 17.83
N TYR A 429 -13.70 -7.51 16.52
CA TYR A 429 -13.59 -6.36 15.64
C TYR A 429 -14.93 -6.07 14.97
N GLU A 430 -15.44 -4.85 15.15
CA GLU A 430 -16.75 -4.42 14.62
C GLU A 430 -17.89 -5.39 15.01
N GLN A 431 -17.91 -5.85 16.26
CA GLN A 431 -18.91 -6.79 16.80
C GLN A 431 -18.90 -8.17 16.11
N ALA A 432 -17.80 -8.54 15.47
CA ALA A 432 -17.59 -9.86 14.88
C ALA A 432 -16.27 -10.48 15.38
N TRP A 433 -16.32 -11.77 15.72
CA TRP A 433 -15.12 -12.51 16.11
C TRP A 433 -14.32 -12.95 14.88
N ARG A 434 -13.11 -12.40 14.74
CA ARG A 434 -12.16 -12.72 13.68
C ARG A 434 -11.02 -13.54 14.25
N PHE A 435 -10.63 -14.62 13.56
CA PHE A 435 -9.55 -15.48 14.03
C PHE A 435 -8.25 -14.69 14.21
N ASN A 436 -7.63 -14.81 15.39
CA ASN A 436 -6.43 -14.08 15.77
C ASN A 436 -5.25 -15.03 16.08
N SER A 437 -5.45 -16.02 16.96
CA SER A 437 -4.38 -16.93 17.39
C SER A 437 -4.81 -18.39 17.43
N ARG A 438 -3.87 -19.30 17.16
CA ARG A 438 -4.00 -20.75 17.40
C ARG A 438 -2.83 -21.20 18.27
N ILE A 439 -3.11 -21.81 19.41
CA ILE A 439 -2.13 -22.30 20.38
C ILE A 439 -2.35 -23.79 20.58
N THR A 440 -1.29 -24.58 20.48
CA THR A 440 -1.32 -26.03 20.63
C THR A 440 -0.87 -26.45 22.03
N LEU A 441 -1.24 -27.66 22.46
CA LEU A 441 -0.81 -28.26 23.73
C LEU A 441 -1.19 -27.42 24.96
N VAL A 442 -2.41 -26.88 24.95
CA VAL A 442 -2.95 -26.05 26.03
C VAL A 442 -3.60 -26.94 27.09
N GLN A 443 -3.14 -26.79 28.34
CA GLN A 443 -3.76 -27.38 29.51
C GLN A 443 -4.62 -26.33 30.22
N SER A 444 -5.81 -26.72 30.65
CA SER A 444 -6.68 -25.88 31.48
C SER A 444 -6.36 -26.10 32.97
N PRO A 445 -6.44 -25.07 33.83
CA PRO A 445 -6.82 -23.70 33.51
C PRO A 445 -5.70 -22.89 32.83
N ILE A 446 -6.10 -21.88 32.05
CA ILE A 446 -5.18 -20.88 31.47
C ILE A 446 -5.10 -19.71 32.44
N MET A 447 -3.90 -19.37 32.89
CA MET A 447 -3.68 -18.26 33.81
C MET A 447 -3.51 -16.97 33.01
N LEU A 448 -4.09 -15.85 33.43
CA LEU A 448 -3.74 -14.54 32.84
C LEU A 448 -2.45 -14.01 33.46
N GLY A 449 -1.68 -13.30 32.65
CA GLY A 449 -0.54 -12.52 33.10
C GLY A 449 -0.96 -11.22 33.79
N GLN A 450 -0.10 -10.73 34.68
CA GLN A 450 -0.23 -9.39 35.28
C GLN A 450 0.05 -8.27 34.26
N GLN A 451 0.80 -8.58 33.20
CA GLN A 451 1.30 -7.65 32.21
C GLN A 451 0.47 -7.71 30.92
N LEU A 452 0.59 -6.65 30.13
CA LEU A 452 0.15 -6.65 28.75
C LEU A 452 1.39 -6.55 27.85
N SER A 453 1.37 -7.28 26.75
CA SER A 453 2.31 -7.17 25.66
C SER A 453 1.54 -6.69 24.42
N HIS A 454 1.99 -5.60 23.80
CA HIS A 454 1.36 -5.02 22.61
C HIS A 454 -0.17 -4.79 22.76
N GLY A 455 -0.60 -4.35 23.94
CA GLY A 455 -1.99 -4.01 24.23
C GLY A 455 -2.88 -5.20 24.61
N TRP A 456 -2.36 -6.42 24.65
CA TRP A 456 -3.11 -7.63 25.06
C TRP A 456 -2.50 -8.28 26.29
N ARG A 457 -3.31 -8.91 27.14
CA ARG A 457 -2.89 -9.65 28.33
C ARG A 457 -1.97 -10.79 27.97
N ASP A 458 -0.88 -10.98 28.70
CA ASP A 458 -0.09 -12.20 28.52
C ASP A 458 -0.91 -13.42 28.97
N LEU A 459 -0.71 -14.55 28.30
CA LEU A 459 -1.31 -15.83 28.69
C LEU A 459 -0.25 -16.71 29.32
N ILE A 460 -0.59 -17.38 30.41
CA ILE A 460 0.34 -18.24 31.12
C ILE A 460 -0.22 -19.66 31.13
N PHE A 461 0.57 -20.57 30.58
CA PHE A 461 0.19 -21.97 30.43
C PHE A 461 1.11 -22.84 31.27
N ASN A 462 0.54 -23.80 32.00
CA ASN A 462 1.33 -24.88 32.56
C ASN A 462 1.67 -25.88 31.46
N VAL A 463 2.95 -26.09 31.22
CA VAL A 463 3.44 -27.10 30.29
C VAL A 463 3.92 -28.28 31.11
N SER A 464 3.33 -29.45 30.87
CA SER A 464 3.70 -30.69 31.54
C SER A 464 3.50 -31.90 30.60
N GLY A 465 4.20 -33.01 30.86
CA GLY A 465 4.15 -34.21 30.01
C GLY A 465 5.30 -34.30 28.99
N GLY A 466 5.40 -35.41 28.24
CA GLY A 466 6.40 -35.57 27.18
C GLY A 466 7.88 -35.58 27.64
N ARG A 467 8.16 -36.05 28.87
CA ARG A 467 9.48 -36.00 29.56
C ARG A 467 9.97 -34.58 29.94
N ALA A 468 9.19 -33.53 29.71
CA ALA A 468 9.51 -32.18 30.16
C ALA A 468 9.20 -32.00 31.67
N GLN A 469 10.01 -31.20 32.37
CA GLN A 469 9.70 -30.77 33.73
C GLN A 469 8.53 -29.77 33.69
N SER A 470 7.59 -29.91 34.63
CA SER A 470 6.43 -29.01 34.68
C SER A 470 6.89 -27.59 34.99
N ALA A 471 6.49 -26.65 34.13
CA ALA A 471 6.79 -25.23 34.31
C ALA A 471 5.67 -24.36 33.71
N ASN A 472 5.51 -23.17 34.26
CA ASN A 472 4.61 -22.17 33.69
C ASN A 472 5.37 -21.38 32.63
N HIS A 473 4.77 -21.20 31.45
CA HIS A 473 5.35 -20.46 30.34
C HIS A 473 4.51 -19.23 30.04
N VAL A 474 5.17 -18.09 29.86
CA VAL A 474 4.52 -16.82 29.52
C VAL A 474 4.44 -16.64 28.00
N MET A 475 3.23 -16.45 27.52
CA MET A 475 2.91 -16.21 26.12
C MET A 475 2.57 -14.74 25.97
N GLU A 476 3.59 -13.97 25.62
CA GLU A 476 3.45 -12.55 25.33
C GLU A 476 2.78 -12.37 23.97
N TYR A 477 1.74 -11.52 23.91
CA TYR A 477 1.11 -11.18 22.65
C TYR A 477 2.07 -10.37 21.78
N THR A 478 2.24 -10.77 20.53
CA THR A 478 3.28 -10.22 19.63
C THR A 478 2.86 -8.93 18.91
N GLY A 479 1.62 -8.48 19.14
CA GLY A 479 0.97 -7.41 18.37
C GLY A 479 0.11 -7.91 17.20
N VAL A 480 0.18 -9.21 16.88
CA VAL A 480 -0.65 -9.86 15.84
C VAL A 480 -1.30 -11.14 16.36
N SER A 481 -0.56 -11.96 17.12
CA SER A 481 -1.06 -13.22 17.70
C SER A 481 -0.23 -13.65 18.90
N TYR A 482 -0.73 -14.61 19.68
CA TYR A 482 0.08 -15.36 20.65
C TYR A 482 0.91 -16.45 19.94
N PRO A 483 2.08 -16.83 20.50
CA PRO A 483 2.89 -17.91 19.94
C PRO A 483 2.12 -19.24 19.83
N ILE A 484 2.53 -20.11 18.89
CA ILE A 484 1.78 -21.32 18.55
C ILE A 484 1.88 -22.46 19.58
N ASN A 485 2.90 -22.45 20.44
CA ASN A 485 3.15 -23.52 21.41
C ASN A 485 3.80 -22.98 22.69
N PRO A 486 3.17 -23.15 23.86
CA PRO A 486 3.73 -22.67 25.13
C PRO A 486 5.04 -23.33 25.53
N SER A 487 5.35 -24.56 25.08
CA SER A 487 6.61 -25.23 25.43
C SER A 487 7.86 -24.56 24.86
N MET A 488 7.67 -23.63 23.91
CA MET A 488 8.74 -22.85 23.29
C MET A 488 8.83 -21.42 23.85
N ALA A 489 7.94 -21.04 24.77
CA ALA A 489 7.96 -19.73 25.41
C ALA A 489 8.93 -19.70 26.60
N PRO A 490 9.37 -18.51 27.06
CA PRO A 490 10.10 -18.38 28.32
C PRO A 490 9.28 -18.87 29.52
N THR A 491 9.97 -19.31 30.57
CA THR A 491 9.34 -19.61 31.86
C THR A 491 8.82 -18.33 32.51
N ALA A 492 7.56 -18.35 32.96
CA ALA A 492 6.95 -17.25 33.69
C ALA A 492 7.52 -17.17 35.12
N THR A 493 7.81 -15.95 35.59
CA THR A 493 8.10 -15.72 37.01
C THR A 493 6.81 -15.67 37.83
N ALA A 494 6.92 -15.85 39.15
CA ALA A 494 5.75 -15.84 40.03
C ALA A 494 5.01 -14.49 39.99
N GLU A 495 5.74 -13.40 39.78
CA GLU A 495 5.22 -12.03 39.71
C GLU A 495 4.46 -11.75 38.41
N GLN A 496 4.71 -12.54 37.35
CA GLN A 496 4.00 -12.42 36.08
C GLN A 496 2.63 -13.11 36.13
N VAL A 497 2.42 -14.08 37.04
CA VAL A 497 1.16 -14.82 37.14
C VAL A 497 0.10 -14.02 37.90
N SER A 498 -1.06 -13.82 37.29
CA SER A 498 -2.23 -13.23 37.98
C SER A 498 -3.11 -14.27 38.66
N GLY A 499 -4.07 -13.81 39.44
CA GLY A 499 -5.06 -14.66 40.08
C GLY A 499 -6.23 -15.07 39.18
N VAL A 500 -6.28 -14.66 37.91
CA VAL A 500 -7.38 -14.98 37.00
C VAL A 500 -7.11 -16.30 36.28
N ARG A 501 -8.09 -17.21 36.35
CA ARG A 501 -8.06 -18.54 35.73
C ARG A 501 -9.17 -18.65 34.71
N LEU A 502 -8.80 -18.71 33.44
CA LEU A 502 -9.71 -19.00 32.32
C LEU A 502 -9.83 -20.53 32.16
N PHE A 503 -10.98 -21.01 31.69
CA PHE A 503 -11.30 -22.43 31.64
C PHE A 503 -11.11 -23.11 33.01
N SER A 504 -11.56 -22.41 34.08
CA SER A 504 -11.35 -22.81 35.47
C SER A 504 -12.06 -24.12 35.87
N ASP A 505 -13.03 -24.55 35.07
CA ASP A 505 -13.74 -25.82 35.22
C ASP A 505 -12.89 -27.04 34.87
N GLY A 506 -11.81 -26.87 34.10
CA GLY A 506 -10.88 -27.94 33.74
C GLY A 506 -11.51 -29.05 32.89
N ILE A 507 -12.65 -28.79 32.26
CA ILE A 507 -13.39 -29.75 31.46
C ILE A 507 -12.85 -29.71 30.02
N SER A 508 -12.34 -30.84 29.54
CA SER A 508 -11.89 -30.97 28.15
C SER A 508 -13.08 -31.01 27.17
N PRO A 509 -12.97 -30.43 25.97
CA PRO A 509 -14.00 -30.54 24.92
C PRO A 509 -14.34 -31.98 24.52
N VAL A 510 -13.41 -32.93 24.68
CA VAL A 510 -13.65 -34.36 24.47
C VAL A 510 -14.67 -34.93 25.46
N ARG A 511 -14.66 -34.42 26.70
CA ARG A 511 -15.51 -34.89 27.80
C ARG A 511 -16.93 -34.30 27.68
N ASP A 512 -17.01 -33.02 27.36
CA ASP A 512 -18.25 -32.26 27.27
C ASP A 512 -18.02 -31.01 26.42
N GLY A 513 -18.54 -30.98 25.20
CA GLY A 513 -18.33 -29.89 24.25
C GLY A 513 -19.46 -29.79 23.23
N VAL A 514 -19.62 -28.59 22.66
CA VAL A 514 -20.52 -28.35 21.53
C VAL A 514 -19.97 -29.08 20.31
N ARG A 515 -20.80 -29.86 19.62
CA ARG A 515 -20.43 -30.57 18.39
C ARG A 515 -20.59 -29.69 17.17
N LEU A 516 -19.59 -29.69 16.30
CA LEU A 516 -19.58 -29.04 14.99
C LEU A 516 -20.20 -29.91 13.89
#